data_AF-A0A7C4SNI3-F1
#
_entry.id   AF-A0A7C4SNI3-F1
#
_cell.length_a   1.000
_cell.length_b   1.000
_cell.length_c   1.000
_cell.angle_alpha   90.00
_cell.angle_beta   90.00
_cell.angle_gamma   90.00
#
_symmetry.space_group_name_H-M   'P 1'
#
loop_
_entity.id
_entity.type
_entity.pdbx_description
1 polymer ?
#
loop_
_entity_poly.entity_id
_entity_poly.type
_entity_poly.pdbx_seq_one_letter_code
_entity_poly.pdbx_strand_id
1 'polypeptide(L)'
;MDPGRVAPTPSPAASGCCRRCCCAVSGTGAELRLTFHRSRSTLPDGEASVCGSCAGFLAHSAPMATCPKCLHDNPPEAAVCAACGAPLELSAGGVDLGATGVVCPVCETYNEPDARVCVGCGQDLSGLTGFLRRTAAADPGRSEITAVDVSAAPRTRPEFPASPAVLPPAASSSSEPVLLRPRSPTAPLPAVAGPATSGADCSFCGARLPPAATGCPVCGRRLAATTPAAQPSADVSVRLRLLRGFGREDATYPIGPVGLTLGREGSTLSIPQDPCLSSPHLSVRWQDGRPVLEDMQSLNGTFLRVRERADLRQGAEFICGAQRFRLIGLGGPTSDVRTRPSSDTRAYGGPVPRQLFVALRQLHRAPDGSGRQGMVILRCGPVVTLGQRGCAINFPDDPLLSPRHLELHIRAAGVQIEDKSAGSGVFVRLKGPQPLLNGDEILVGSEVLRVEMG
;
A
#
# COMPACT_ATOMS: atom_id res chain seq x y z
N MET A 1 -22.09 36.52 -54.04
CA MET A 1 -22.27 35.06 -53.93
C MET A 1 -21.39 34.58 -52.81
N ASP A 2 -21.99 33.80 -51.92
CA ASP A 2 -21.46 32.99 -50.84
C ASP A 2 -20.38 33.52 -49.86
N PRO A 3 -20.72 33.60 -48.56
CA PRO A 3 -19.80 33.73 -47.43
C PRO A 3 -19.35 32.34 -46.91
N GLY A 4 -18.30 32.27 -46.08
CA GLY A 4 -18.18 31.17 -45.11
C GLY A 4 -16.80 30.54 -44.94
N ARG A 5 -16.01 31.08 -44.01
CA ARG A 5 -15.33 30.32 -42.93
C ARG A 5 -14.56 31.30 -42.05
N VAL A 6 -15.25 31.83 -41.04
CA VAL A 6 -14.62 32.48 -39.89
C VAL A 6 -14.39 31.40 -38.83
N ALA A 7 -13.14 31.28 -38.40
CA ALA A 7 -12.73 30.43 -37.28
C ALA A 7 -13.49 30.83 -35.99
N PRO A 8 -13.78 29.88 -35.08
CA PRO A 8 -14.51 30.19 -33.85
C PRO A 8 -13.68 31.12 -32.97
N THR A 9 -14.20 32.32 -32.74
CA THR A 9 -13.77 33.23 -31.69
C THR A 9 -14.08 32.61 -30.31
N PRO A 10 -13.22 32.81 -29.29
CA PRO A 10 -13.51 32.32 -27.95
C PRO A 10 -14.74 33.02 -27.36
N SER A 11 -15.67 32.22 -26.84
CA SER A 11 -16.90 32.67 -26.18
C SER A 11 -16.58 33.63 -25.02
N PRO A 12 -17.28 34.77 -24.88
CA PRO A 12 -17.09 35.67 -23.75
C PRO A 12 -17.64 35.03 -22.47
N ALA A 13 -16.83 35.02 -21.40
CA ALA A 13 -17.30 34.70 -20.06
C ALA A 13 -18.42 35.68 -19.66
N ALA A 14 -19.65 35.19 -19.56
CA ALA A 14 -20.80 35.99 -19.19
C ALA A 14 -20.87 36.15 -17.66
N SER A 15 -20.12 37.10 -17.11
CA SER A 15 -20.37 37.60 -15.76
C SER A 15 -21.27 38.83 -15.85
N GLY A 16 -22.58 38.66 -15.59
CA GLY A 16 -23.55 39.74 -15.60
C GLY A 16 -24.50 39.66 -14.41
N CYS A 17 -24.52 40.67 -13.56
CA CYS A 17 -25.46 40.78 -12.45
C CYS A 17 -26.78 41.39 -12.96
N CYS A 18 -27.89 40.66 -12.89
CA CYS A 18 -29.19 41.15 -13.34
C CYS A 18 -29.75 42.16 -12.31
N ARG A 19 -29.93 43.42 -12.70
CA ARG A 19 -30.44 44.48 -11.79
C ARG A 19 -31.88 44.27 -11.29
N ARG A 20 -32.59 43.23 -11.75
CA ARG A 20 -34.00 42.93 -11.38
C ARG A 20 -34.18 41.72 -10.46
N CYS A 21 -33.15 40.90 -10.23
CA CYS A 21 -33.19 39.77 -9.30
C CYS A 21 -31.86 39.70 -8.55
N CYS A 22 -31.87 39.49 -7.23
CA CYS A 22 -30.66 39.38 -6.40
C CYS A 22 -29.93 38.02 -6.59
N CYS A 23 -29.58 37.68 -7.84
CA CYS A 23 -28.93 36.42 -8.19
C CYS A 23 -27.71 36.69 -9.09
N ALA A 24 -26.59 36.07 -8.77
CA ALA A 24 -25.42 36.00 -9.65
C ALA A 24 -25.33 34.61 -10.29
N VAL A 25 -25.09 34.57 -11.60
CA VAL A 25 -24.84 33.35 -12.37
C VAL A 25 -23.36 33.33 -12.74
N SER A 26 -22.67 32.25 -12.41
CA SER A 26 -21.27 32.04 -12.81
C SER A 26 -20.99 30.57 -13.13
N GLY A 27 -20.23 30.32 -14.19
CA GLY A 27 -19.81 28.99 -14.65
C GLY A 27 -19.51 28.95 -16.15
N THR A 28 -18.78 27.93 -16.60
CA THR A 28 -18.57 27.62 -18.03
C THR A 28 -18.92 26.15 -18.29
N GLY A 29 -19.83 25.87 -19.23
CA GLY A 29 -20.25 24.51 -19.59
C GLY A 29 -21.36 23.92 -18.70
N ALA A 30 -21.37 22.59 -18.55
CA ALA A 30 -22.46 21.78 -17.98
C ALA A 30 -22.73 21.96 -16.47
N GLU A 31 -22.02 22.86 -15.78
CA GLU A 31 -22.28 23.23 -14.38
C GLU A 31 -22.51 24.74 -14.25
N LEU A 32 -23.77 25.14 -14.32
CA LEU A 32 -24.21 26.49 -13.95
C LEU A 32 -24.70 26.48 -12.51
N ARG A 33 -24.11 27.33 -11.65
CA ARG A 33 -24.58 27.54 -10.26
C ARG A 33 -25.21 28.92 -10.10
N LEU A 34 -26.38 28.95 -9.46
CA LEU A 34 -27.08 30.16 -9.04
C LEU A 34 -26.74 30.45 -7.58
N THR A 35 -26.25 31.66 -7.30
CA THR A 35 -25.95 32.11 -5.94
C THR A 35 -26.82 33.32 -5.58
N PHE A 36 -27.61 33.21 -4.50
CA PHE A 36 -28.47 34.29 -4.01
C PHE A 36 -27.77 35.08 -2.90
N HIS A 37 -27.68 36.40 -3.03
CA HIS A 37 -27.13 37.26 -1.98
C HIS A 37 -28.25 37.70 -1.01
N ARG A 38 -28.17 37.27 0.26
CA ARG A 38 -29.03 37.79 1.33
C ARG A 38 -28.52 39.15 1.81
N SER A 39 -29.23 40.23 1.50
CA SER A 39 -29.41 41.37 2.43
C SER A 39 -30.36 42.46 1.88
N ARG A 40 -31.64 42.41 2.29
CA ARG A 40 -32.42 43.53 2.91
C ARG A 40 -33.93 43.17 2.93
N SER A 41 -34.40 42.87 4.13
CA SER A 41 -35.74 43.07 4.72
C SER A 41 -37.03 43.11 3.86
N THR A 42 -37.97 42.26 4.29
CA THR A 42 -39.45 42.34 4.30
C THR A 42 -40.24 42.16 3.00
N LEU A 43 -40.72 40.92 2.76
CA LEU A 43 -42.03 40.59 2.19
C LEU A 43 -42.53 39.26 2.82
N PRO A 44 -43.82 39.12 3.19
CA PRO A 44 -44.38 37.85 3.64
C PRO A 44 -44.82 37.02 2.43
N ASP A 45 -44.84 35.71 2.64
CA ASP A 45 -45.36 34.64 1.79
C ASP A 45 -44.57 34.31 0.52
N GLY A 46 -44.28 33.01 0.41
CA GLY A 46 -43.33 32.43 -0.53
C GLY A 46 -43.83 32.36 -1.96
N GLU A 47 -42.94 32.73 -2.88
CA GLU A 47 -42.60 32.02 -4.13
C GLU A 47 -41.50 32.86 -4.81
N ALA A 48 -40.31 32.28 -5.00
CA ALA A 48 -39.22 32.96 -5.71
C ALA A 48 -39.49 32.90 -7.22
N SER A 49 -39.96 34.00 -7.82
CA SER A 49 -40.20 34.08 -9.26
C SER A 49 -38.91 34.40 -10.04
N VAL A 50 -38.60 33.57 -11.04
CA VAL A 50 -37.49 33.76 -11.98
C VAL A 50 -38.02 34.47 -13.22
N CYS A 51 -37.34 35.53 -13.69
CA CYS A 51 -37.81 36.29 -14.86
C CYS A 51 -37.61 35.51 -16.18
N GLY A 52 -38.45 35.78 -17.18
CA GLY A 52 -38.50 35.02 -18.45
C GLY A 52 -37.20 34.99 -19.26
N SER A 53 -36.30 35.97 -19.09
CA SER A 53 -34.98 35.93 -19.76
C SER A 53 -34.01 34.92 -19.15
N CYS A 54 -34.18 34.56 -17.87
CA CYS A 54 -33.41 33.49 -17.22
C CYS A 54 -33.95 32.10 -17.55
N ALA A 55 -35.26 31.98 -17.85
CA ALA A 55 -35.88 30.72 -18.26
C ALA A 55 -35.43 30.27 -19.68
N GLY A 56 -35.22 31.21 -20.61
CA GLY A 56 -34.80 30.91 -21.98
C GLY A 56 -33.38 30.33 -22.10
N PHE A 57 -32.48 30.63 -21.17
CA PHE A 57 -31.10 30.10 -21.17
C PHE A 57 -31.00 28.65 -20.69
N LEU A 58 -31.99 28.15 -19.94
CA LEU A 58 -32.04 26.76 -19.46
C LEU A 58 -32.65 25.79 -20.48
N ALA A 59 -33.21 26.27 -21.58
CA ALA A 59 -34.00 25.47 -22.52
C ALA A 59 -33.19 24.83 -23.68
N HIS A 60 -31.87 25.00 -23.76
CA HIS A 60 -31.03 24.40 -24.80
C HIS A 60 -30.05 23.37 -24.23
N SER A 61 -30.57 22.20 -23.84
CA SER A 61 -29.93 20.87 -23.92
C SER A 61 -30.81 19.85 -23.20
N ALA A 62 -31.81 19.29 -23.90
CA ALA A 62 -32.47 18.08 -23.44
C ALA A 62 -31.52 16.88 -23.65
N PRO A 63 -31.38 15.95 -22.70
CA PRO A 63 -30.50 14.79 -22.85
C PRO A 63 -31.04 13.87 -23.96
N MET A 64 -30.20 13.48 -24.91
CA MET A 64 -30.55 12.47 -25.93
C MET A 64 -30.54 11.07 -25.30
N ALA A 65 -31.41 10.17 -25.77
CA ALA A 65 -31.49 8.79 -25.31
C ALA A 65 -30.64 7.89 -26.22
N THR A 66 -29.54 7.36 -25.69
CA THR A 66 -28.63 6.48 -26.44
C THR A 66 -29.13 5.04 -26.44
N CYS A 67 -29.23 4.43 -27.62
CA CYS A 67 -29.70 3.05 -27.77
C CYS A 67 -28.70 2.05 -27.14
N PRO A 68 -29.12 1.16 -26.22
CA PRO A 68 -28.20 0.19 -25.61
C PRO A 68 -27.71 -0.90 -26.57
N LYS A 69 -28.37 -1.08 -27.72
CA LYS A 69 -28.02 -2.12 -28.71
C LYS A 69 -27.00 -1.63 -29.73
N CYS A 70 -27.14 -0.42 -30.25
CA CYS A 70 -26.29 0.10 -31.33
C CYS A 70 -25.64 1.45 -31.02
N LEU A 71 -25.86 2.00 -29.83
CA LEU A 71 -25.29 3.27 -29.35
C LEU A 71 -25.67 4.51 -30.18
N HIS A 72 -26.70 4.40 -31.02
CA HIS A 72 -27.24 5.55 -31.75
C HIS A 72 -28.03 6.45 -30.81
N ASP A 73 -27.82 7.77 -30.91
CA ASP A 73 -28.56 8.75 -30.13
C ASP A 73 -29.94 9.01 -30.75
N ASN A 74 -30.97 8.93 -29.93
CA ASN A 74 -32.36 9.12 -30.34
C ASN A 74 -32.94 10.29 -29.53
N PRO A 75 -33.93 11.02 -30.08
CA PRO A 75 -34.66 12.01 -29.30
C PRO A 75 -35.27 11.34 -28.05
N PRO A 76 -35.37 12.06 -26.92
CA PRO A 76 -35.75 11.49 -25.62
C PRO A 76 -37.15 10.85 -25.60
N GLU A 77 -37.99 11.14 -26.59
CA GLU A 77 -39.36 10.63 -26.75
C GLU A 77 -39.48 9.50 -27.80
N ALA A 78 -38.36 9.01 -28.35
CA ALA A 78 -38.37 7.87 -29.26
C ALA A 78 -38.61 6.55 -28.52
N ALA A 79 -39.70 5.84 -28.85
CA ALA A 79 -40.00 4.51 -28.30
C ALA A 79 -39.15 3.38 -28.92
N VAL A 80 -38.58 3.61 -30.12
CA VAL A 80 -37.75 2.66 -30.87
C VAL A 80 -36.57 3.38 -31.52
N CYS A 81 -35.43 2.70 -31.61
CA CYS A 81 -34.21 3.24 -32.17
C CYS A 81 -34.32 3.41 -33.69
N ALA A 82 -34.04 4.62 -34.17
CA ALA A 82 -34.13 4.96 -35.59
C ALA A 82 -33.12 4.19 -36.47
N ALA A 83 -32.01 3.73 -35.90
CA ALA A 83 -30.94 3.04 -36.64
C ALA A 83 -31.10 1.52 -36.68
N CYS A 84 -31.63 0.88 -35.63
CA CYS A 84 -31.67 -0.58 -35.54
C CYS A 84 -33.04 -1.17 -35.16
N GLY A 85 -34.05 -0.32 -34.91
CA GLY A 85 -35.41 -0.74 -34.56
C GLY A 85 -35.58 -1.30 -33.16
N ALA A 86 -34.55 -1.28 -32.30
CA ALA A 86 -34.64 -1.77 -30.93
C ALA A 86 -35.52 -0.85 -30.04
N PRO A 87 -36.37 -1.39 -29.15
CA PRO A 87 -37.17 -0.57 -28.24
C PRO A 87 -36.29 0.21 -27.26
N LEU A 88 -36.67 1.45 -26.98
CA LEU A 88 -35.95 2.40 -26.13
C LEU A 88 -36.67 2.69 -24.80
N GLU A 89 -37.88 2.15 -24.58
CA GLU A 89 -38.57 2.29 -23.31
C GLU A 89 -37.92 1.45 -22.19
N LEU A 90 -37.36 2.15 -21.20
CA LEU A 90 -37.41 1.73 -19.80
C LEU A 90 -38.59 2.49 -19.18
N SER A 91 -39.79 1.93 -19.30
CA SER A 91 -40.99 2.48 -18.68
C SER A 91 -40.78 2.52 -17.16
N ALA A 92 -41.05 3.68 -16.56
CA ALA A 92 -41.18 3.85 -15.12
C ALA A 92 -42.34 2.97 -14.61
N GLY A 93 -42.00 1.75 -14.21
CA GLY A 93 -42.90 0.76 -13.61
C GLY A 93 -42.02 -0.31 -12.97
N GLY A 94 -42.25 -0.59 -11.68
CA GLY A 94 -41.38 -1.43 -10.86
C GLY A 94 -40.97 -2.73 -11.56
N VAL A 95 -39.66 -2.97 -11.63
CA VAL A 95 -39.13 -4.25 -12.07
C VAL A 95 -39.42 -5.26 -10.96
N ASP A 96 -40.34 -6.18 -11.24
CA ASP A 96 -40.62 -7.33 -10.40
C ASP A 96 -39.36 -8.22 -10.38
N LEU A 97 -38.64 -8.22 -9.26
CA LEU A 97 -37.37 -8.94 -9.04
C LEU A 97 -37.54 -10.47 -8.96
N GLY A 98 -38.67 -11.02 -9.47
CA GLY A 98 -39.01 -12.44 -9.43
C GLY A 98 -38.59 -13.27 -10.64
N ALA A 99 -38.06 -12.68 -11.71
CA ALA A 99 -37.78 -13.39 -12.97
C ALA A 99 -36.33 -13.19 -13.48
N THR A 100 -35.32 -13.49 -12.67
CA THR A 100 -33.94 -13.58 -13.18
C THR A 100 -33.76 -14.87 -13.97
N GLY A 101 -33.55 -14.76 -15.29
CA GLY A 101 -33.26 -15.91 -16.16
C GLY A 101 -31.94 -16.60 -15.86
N VAL A 102 -31.70 -17.74 -16.49
CA VAL A 102 -30.53 -18.60 -16.24
C VAL A 102 -29.47 -18.38 -17.31
N VAL A 103 -28.28 -17.97 -16.88
CA VAL A 103 -27.11 -17.87 -17.75
C VAL A 103 -26.42 -19.23 -17.84
N CYS A 104 -26.21 -19.73 -19.07
CA CYS A 104 -25.53 -20.99 -19.29
C CYS A 104 -24.08 -20.92 -18.81
N PRO A 105 -23.60 -21.85 -17.95
CA PRO A 105 -22.23 -21.84 -17.45
C PRO A 105 -21.17 -22.24 -18.50
N VAL A 106 -21.60 -22.71 -19.67
CA VAL A 106 -20.71 -23.21 -20.73
C VAL A 106 -20.50 -22.18 -21.83
N CYS A 107 -21.57 -21.54 -22.31
CA CYS A 107 -21.50 -20.60 -23.44
C CYS A 107 -22.06 -19.21 -23.12
N GLU A 108 -22.37 -18.93 -21.85
CA GLU A 108 -22.83 -17.63 -21.34
C GLU A 108 -24.12 -17.11 -21.99
N THR A 109 -24.82 -17.94 -22.76
CA THR A 109 -26.12 -17.59 -23.35
C THR A 109 -27.16 -17.46 -22.25
N TYR A 110 -27.90 -16.35 -22.27
CA TYR A 110 -29.05 -16.14 -21.40
C TYR A 110 -30.22 -17.00 -21.86
N ASN A 111 -30.86 -17.69 -20.91
CA ASN A 111 -32.03 -18.52 -21.14
C ASN A 111 -33.16 -18.07 -20.19
N GLU A 112 -34.40 -18.38 -20.57
CA GLU A 112 -35.54 -18.10 -19.70
C GLU A 112 -35.43 -18.85 -18.36
N PRO A 113 -36.04 -18.34 -17.28
CA PRO A 113 -35.86 -18.87 -15.92
C PRO A 113 -36.21 -20.35 -15.73
N ASP A 114 -36.99 -20.94 -16.64
CA ASP A 114 -37.46 -22.33 -16.64
C ASP A 114 -36.80 -23.19 -17.74
N ALA A 115 -35.83 -22.64 -18.47
CA ALA A 115 -35.11 -23.36 -19.51
C ALA A 115 -34.32 -24.54 -18.93
N ARG A 116 -34.65 -25.76 -19.37
CA ARG A 116 -33.95 -26.99 -19.00
C ARG A 116 -32.75 -27.29 -19.87
N VAL A 117 -32.65 -26.66 -21.03
CA VAL A 117 -31.55 -26.85 -21.98
C VAL A 117 -31.18 -25.49 -22.54
N CYS A 118 -29.88 -25.22 -22.66
CA CYS A 118 -29.37 -23.98 -23.19
C CYS A 118 -29.70 -23.83 -24.68
N VAL A 119 -30.31 -22.72 -25.08
CA VAL A 119 -30.67 -22.42 -26.48
C VAL A 119 -29.46 -22.22 -27.39
N GLY A 120 -28.32 -21.79 -26.83
CA GLY A 120 -27.08 -21.56 -27.58
C GLY A 120 -26.22 -22.81 -27.82
N CYS A 121 -26.08 -23.71 -26.85
CA CYS A 121 -25.14 -24.84 -26.93
C CYS A 121 -25.73 -26.22 -26.61
N GLY A 122 -27.02 -26.31 -26.23
CA GLY A 122 -27.65 -27.58 -25.90
C GLY A 122 -27.30 -28.17 -24.53
N GLN A 123 -26.58 -27.43 -23.67
CA GLN A 123 -26.20 -27.87 -22.33
C GLN A 123 -27.42 -28.00 -21.41
N ASP A 124 -27.49 -29.05 -20.59
CA ASP A 124 -28.53 -29.23 -19.58
C ASP A 124 -28.40 -28.18 -18.44
N LEU A 125 -29.51 -27.48 -18.18
CA LEU A 125 -29.67 -26.43 -17.18
C LEU A 125 -30.63 -26.84 -16.05
N SER A 126 -31.17 -28.06 -16.07
CA SER A 126 -32.18 -28.55 -15.12
C SER A 126 -31.75 -28.49 -13.64
N GLY A 127 -30.43 -28.48 -13.37
CA GLY A 127 -29.86 -28.33 -12.02
C GLY A 127 -29.75 -26.89 -11.51
N LEU A 128 -30.01 -25.89 -12.36
CA LEU A 128 -29.85 -24.46 -12.06
C LEU A 128 -31.19 -23.72 -11.88
N THR A 129 -32.32 -24.32 -12.32
CA THR A 129 -33.67 -23.71 -12.31
C THR A 129 -34.53 -24.07 -11.07
N GLY A 130 -33.97 -24.78 -10.09
CA GLY A 130 -34.75 -25.37 -8.98
C GLY A 130 -34.90 -24.54 -7.69
N PHE A 131 -34.33 -23.34 -7.59
CA PHE A 131 -34.23 -22.63 -6.31
C PHE A 131 -35.46 -21.82 -5.88
N LEU A 132 -36.48 -21.62 -6.73
CA LEU A 132 -37.59 -20.69 -6.45
C LEU A 132 -39.01 -21.29 -6.40
N ARG A 133 -39.18 -22.62 -6.31
CA ARG A 133 -40.50 -23.21 -6.01
C ARG A 133 -40.46 -24.16 -4.81
N ARG A 134 -40.51 -23.58 -3.61
CA ARG A 134 -40.93 -24.29 -2.40
C ARG A 134 -41.74 -23.39 -1.46
N THR A 135 -42.78 -22.77 -2.01
CA THR A 135 -43.87 -22.17 -1.24
C THR A 135 -45.19 -22.38 -1.96
N ALA A 136 -45.75 -23.59 -1.88
CA ALA A 136 -47.18 -23.87 -1.86
C ALA A 136 -47.40 -25.39 -1.79
N ALA A 137 -48.33 -25.80 -0.93
CA ALA A 137 -48.82 -27.16 -0.67
C ALA A 137 -47.92 -28.08 0.18
N ALA A 138 -48.40 -28.30 1.41
CA ALA A 138 -48.02 -29.40 2.28
C ALA A 138 -48.66 -30.71 1.80
N ASP A 139 -47.90 -31.82 1.86
CA ASP A 139 -48.35 -33.08 2.48
C ASP A 139 -47.11 -33.94 2.87
N PRO A 140 -47.16 -34.74 3.96
CA PRO A 140 -46.00 -35.36 4.57
C PRO A 140 -45.74 -36.75 3.98
N GLY A 141 -44.60 -36.91 3.31
CA GLY A 141 -44.22 -38.17 2.68
C GLY A 141 -42.72 -38.41 2.77
N ARG A 142 -42.30 -38.93 3.92
CA ARG A 142 -41.18 -39.86 4.16
C ARG A 142 -40.02 -39.83 3.13
N SER A 143 -38.86 -39.37 3.58
CA SER A 143 -37.57 -39.91 3.13
C SER A 143 -36.53 -39.71 4.23
N GLU A 144 -36.26 -40.80 4.94
CA GLU A 144 -35.17 -40.95 5.90
C GLU A 144 -33.84 -40.78 5.17
N ILE A 145 -33.05 -39.78 5.58
CA ILE A 145 -31.61 -39.80 5.35
C ILE A 145 -30.99 -40.20 6.68
N THR A 146 -30.68 -41.48 6.80
CA THR A 146 -29.87 -42.07 7.87
C THR A 146 -28.54 -41.33 7.97
N ALA A 147 -28.34 -40.66 9.10
CA ALA A 147 -27.03 -40.20 9.51
C ALA A 147 -26.16 -41.44 9.79
N VAL A 148 -25.09 -41.61 9.01
CA VAL A 148 -24.04 -42.57 9.33
C VAL A 148 -23.23 -41.97 10.47
N ASP A 149 -23.40 -42.56 11.64
CA ASP A 149 -22.65 -42.28 12.86
C ASP A 149 -21.19 -42.73 12.65
N VAL A 150 -20.26 -41.77 12.66
CA VAL A 150 -18.82 -42.05 12.72
C VAL A 150 -18.34 -41.66 14.11
N SER A 151 -18.78 -42.44 15.09
CA SER A 151 -18.22 -42.45 16.45
C SER A 151 -17.41 -43.73 16.62
N ALA A 152 -16.07 -43.60 16.53
CA ALA A 152 -15.04 -44.37 17.25
C ALA A 152 -13.77 -44.53 16.39
N ALA A 153 -12.77 -43.66 16.64
CA ALA A 153 -11.38 -43.97 16.34
C ALA A 153 -10.52 -43.54 17.55
N PRO A 154 -9.67 -44.43 18.10
CA PRO A 154 -8.94 -44.17 19.32
C PRO A 154 -7.80 -43.16 19.11
N ARG A 155 -7.65 -42.27 20.09
CA ARG A 155 -6.51 -41.35 20.18
C ARG A 155 -5.28 -42.12 20.68
N THR A 156 -4.35 -42.42 19.79
CA THR A 156 -2.98 -42.81 20.18
C THR A 156 -2.01 -41.73 19.72
N ARG A 157 -1.41 -41.06 20.71
CA ARG A 157 -0.33 -40.08 20.58
C ARG A 157 0.99 -40.84 20.40
N PRO A 158 1.81 -40.55 19.38
CA PRO A 158 3.17 -41.09 19.35
C PRO A 158 4.03 -40.40 20.43
N GLU A 159 4.48 -41.16 21.42
CA GLU A 159 5.56 -40.77 22.33
C GLU A 159 6.91 -40.85 21.61
N PHE A 160 7.68 -39.77 21.67
CA PHE A 160 9.10 -39.76 21.31
C PHE A 160 9.94 -39.96 22.57
N PRO A 161 10.94 -40.86 22.58
CA PRO A 161 11.80 -41.08 23.73
C PRO A 161 12.78 -39.91 23.93
N ALA A 162 12.80 -39.37 25.15
CA ALA A 162 13.80 -38.42 25.61
C ALA A 162 15.11 -39.16 25.97
N SER A 163 16.25 -38.66 25.49
CA SER A 163 17.58 -39.02 26.00
C SER A 163 18.14 -37.89 26.86
N PRO A 164 18.78 -38.17 28.01
CA PRO A 164 19.36 -37.16 28.89
C PRO A 164 20.80 -36.86 28.51
N ALA A 165 21.16 -35.59 28.39
CA ALA A 165 22.55 -35.15 28.34
C ALA A 165 22.92 -34.48 29.67
N VAL A 166 23.83 -35.14 30.38
CA VAL A 166 24.41 -34.78 31.67
C VAL A 166 25.54 -33.76 31.45
N LEU A 167 25.56 -32.68 32.25
CA LEU A 167 26.66 -31.73 32.36
C LEU A 167 27.77 -32.29 33.27
N PRO A 168 29.07 -32.18 32.92
CA PRO A 168 30.16 -32.44 33.86
C PRO A 168 30.55 -31.19 34.66
N PRO A 169 31.09 -31.35 35.89
CA PRO A 169 31.28 -30.28 36.86
C PRO A 169 32.61 -29.52 36.73
N ALA A 170 32.64 -28.35 37.36
CA ALA A 170 33.76 -27.44 37.51
C ALA A 170 34.93 -28.06 38.29
N ALA A 171 36.16 -27.88 37.79
CA ALA A 171 37.39 -28.15 38.51
C ALA A 171 38.17 -26.85 38.73
N SER A 172 38.45 -26.58 40.00
CA SER A 172 39.30 -25.53 40.54
C SER A 172 40.75 -26.01 40.63
N SER A 173 41.71 -25.16 40.26
CA SER A 173 43.12 -25.37 40.62
C SER A 173 43.87 -24.05 40.82
N SER A 174 44.34 -23.90 42.06
CA SER A 174 45.39 -23.06 42.65
C SER A 174 46.39 -22.30 41.76
N SER A 175 46.68 -21.05 42.17
CA SER A 175 47.81 -20.25 41.71
C SER A 175 48.81 -20.02 42.86
N GLU A 176 50.06 -20.44 42.69
CA GLU A 176 51.19 -20.09 43.57
C GLU A 176 51.75 -18.68 43.30
N PRO A 177 52.43 -18.04 44.29
CA PRO A 177 52.96 -16.69 44.14
C PRO A 177 54.43 -16.69 43.66
N VAL A 178 54.73 -15.86 42.65
CA VAL A 178 56.12 -15.63 42.20
C VAL A 178 56.70 -14.40 42.92
N LEU A 179 57.87 -14.63 43.53
CA LEU A 179 58.66 -13.70 44.34
C LEU A 179 59.32 -12.55 43.54
N LEU A 180 59.39 -11.40 44.19
CA LEU A 180 60.07 -10.17 43.79
C LEU A 180 61.61 -10.31 43.82
N ARG A 181 62.31 -9.66 42.88
CA ARG A 181 63.77 -9.40 42.97
C ARG A 181 64.07 -7.88 42.98
N PRO A 182 65.01 -7.37 43.81
CA PRO A 182 65.31 -5.95 43.95
C PRO A 182 66.37 -5.41 42.97
N ARG A 183 66.37 -4.09 42.82
CA ARG A 183 67.20 -3.23 41.95
C ARG A 183 68.68 -3.14 42.38
N SER A 184 69.56 -2.82 41.43
CA SER A 184 70.95 -2.36 41.66
C SER A 184 71.19 -0.99 40.98
N PRO A 185 72.17 -0.15 41.43
CA PRO A 185 72.16 1.30 41.21
C PRO A 185 73.32 1.89 40.35
N THR A 186 73.02 3.08 39.78
CA THR A 186 73.86 4.29 39.48
C THR A 186 75.02 4.31 38.45
N ALA A 187 75.00 5.31 37.55
CA ALA A 187 76.02 6.40 37.39
C ALA A 187 75.64 7.41 36.24
N PRO A 188 76.18 8.66 36.19
CA PRO A 188 75.50 9.84 35.58
C PRO A 188 76.13 10.48 34.30
N LEU A 189 75.28 11.19 33.51
CA LEU A 189 75.43 12.45 32.69
C LEU A 189 76.51 12.54 31.56
N PRO A 190 76.29 13.26 30.41
CA PRO A 190 76.02 14.71 30.39
C PRO A 190 75.03 15.25 29.32
N ALA A 191 74.72 16.53 29.47
CA ALA A 191 73.80 17.35 28.69
C ALA A 191 74.38 17.80 27.33
N VAL A 192 73.51 17.89 26.32
CA VAL A 192 73.75 18.73 25.13
C VAL A 192 72.44 19.47 24.80
N ALA A 193 72.55 20.81 24.79
CA ALA A 193 71.51 21.71 24.37
C ALA A 193 71.36 21.72 22.83
N GLY A 194 70.12 21.71 22.34
CA GLY A 194 69.77 21.83 20.92
C GLY A 194 68.33 22.32 20.76
N PRO A 195 67.99 23.00 19.64
CA PRO A 195 66.99 24.07 19.62
C PRO A 195 65.54 23.61 19.57
N ALA A 196 64.66 24.52 20.00
CA ALA A 196 63.22 24.33 20.16
C ALA A 196 62.51 24.03 18.83
N THR A 197 62.12 22.76 18.63
CA THR A 197 61.03 22.38 17.75
C THR A 197 59.73 22.33 18.55
N SER A 198 58.62 22.77 17.93
CA SER A 198 57.26 22.80 18.48
C SER A 198 56.77 21.39 18.84
N GLY A 199 57.20 20.86 19.99
CA GLY A 199 56.71 19.61 20.55
C GLY A 199 55.42 19.84 21.33
N ALA A 200 54.50 18.87 21.27
CA ALA A 200 53.30 18.86 22.09
C ALA A 200 53.68 18.81 23.58
N ASP A 201 52.94 19.51 24.43
CA ASP A 201 53.14 19.46 25.87
C ASP A 201 52.40 18.26 26.48
N CYS A 202 53.00 17.63 27.49
CA CYS A 202 52.38 16.54 28.22
C CYS A 202 51.14 17.06 28.97
N SER A 203 49.97 16.53 28.64
CA SER A 203 48.69 16.92 29.25
C SER A 203 48.57 16.66 30.76
N PHE A 204 49.51 15.91 31.36
CA PHE A 204 49.50 15.62 32.79
C PHE A 204 50.48 16.47 33.61
N CYS A 205 51.68 16.76 33.08
CA CYS A 205 52.72 17.48 33.84
C CYS A 205 53.27 18.72 33.12
N GLY A 206 52.80 19.02 31.91
CA GLY A 206 53.21 20.20 31.14
C GLY A 206 54.61 20.11 30.52
N ALA A 207 55.34 19.01 30.67
CA ALA A 207 56.65 18.86 30.06
C ALA A 207 56.57 18.74 28.53
N ARG A 208 57.42 19.44 27.79
CA ARG A 208 57.55 19.31 26.33
C ARG A 208 57.94 17.89 25.95
N LEU A 209 57.16 17.30 25.05
CA LEU A 209 57.40 15.94 24.57
C LEU A 209 58.23 15.98 23.29
N PRO A 210 59.25 15.10 23.15
CA PRO A 210 59.91 14.91 21.87
C PRO A 210 58.95 14.32 20.85
N PRO A 211 59.12 14.61 19.54
CA PRO A 211 58.28 14.03 18.50
C PRO A 211 58.31 12.50 18.55
N ALA A 212 57.13 11.87 18.44
CA ALA A 212 56.91 10.42 18.54
C ALA A 212 57.21 9.76 19.92
N ALA A 213 57.23 10.52 21.02
CA ALA A 213 57.36 9.97 22.37
C ALA A 213 56.20 9.00 22.72
N THR A 214 56.50 7.74 23.03
CA THR A 214 55.53 6.75 23.52
C THR A 214 55.25 6.91 25.02
N GLY A 215 55.96 7.80 25.69
CA GLY A 215 55.79 8.14 27.09
C GLY A 215 56.52 9.42 27.47
N CYS A 216 56.01 10.10 28.50
CA CYS A 216 56.63 11.31 29.02
C CYS A 216 57.91 10.96 29.80
N PRO A 217 59.08 11.51 29.44
CA PRO A 217 60.34 11.22 30.12
C PRO A 217 60.42 11.82 31.54
N VAL A 218 59.53 12.77 31.88
CA VAL A 218 59.51 13.45 33.18
C VAL A 218 58.60 12.75 34.18
N CYS A 219 57.33 12.52 33.83
CA CYS A 219 56.37 11.89 34.76
C CYS A 219 56.19 10.38 34.54
N GLY A 220 56.84 9.79 33.53
CA GLY A 220 56.81 8.35 33.27
C GLY A 220 55.51 7.83 32.65
N ARG A 221 54.54 8.71 32.34
CA ARG A 221 53.24 8.30 31.81
C ARG A 221 53.36 7.91 30.34
N ARG A 222 52.86 6.72 29.96
CA ARG A 222 52.76 6.34 28.53
C ARG A 222 51.75 7.24 27.83
N LEU A 223 52.16 7.77 26.69
CA LEU A 223 51.30 8.53 25.79
C LEU A 223 50.66 7.50 24.88
N ALA A 224 49.33 7.46 24.85
CA ALA A 224 48.62 6.62 23.90
C ALA A 224 49.09 7.03 22.51
N ALA A 225 49.63 6.08 21.74
CA ALA A 225 49.85 6.31 20.32
C ALA A 225 48.50 6.72 19.74
N THR A 226 48.40 7.93 19.21
CA THR A 226 47.29 8.31 18.35
C THR A 226 47.47 7.50 17.07
N THR A 227 47.17 6.20 17.13
CA THR A 227 46.82 5.44 15.95
C THR A 227 45.60 6.18 15.40
N PRO A 228 45.66 6.85 14.23
CA PRO A 228 44.44 7.31 13.60
C PRO A 228 43.51 6.11 13.58
N ALA A 229 42.31 6.28 14.17
CA ALA A 229 41.34 5.22 14.29
C ALA A 229 41.32 4.47 12.96
N ALA A 230 41.71 3.20 12.98
CA ALA A 230 41.73 2.38 11.80
C ALA A 230 40.31 2.44 11.23
N GLN A 231 40.14 3.16 10.13
CA GLN A 231 38.91 3.09 9.35
C GLN A 231 38.77 1.61 8.99
N PRO A 232 37.62 0.97 9.28
CA PRO A 232 37.40 -0.38 8.80
C PRO A 232 37.45 -0.33 7.27
N SER A 233 38.57 -0.75 6.72
CA SER A 233 38.76 -1.02 5.30
C SER A 233 38.12 -2.37 5.03
N ALA A 234 36.81 -2.32 4.79
CA ALA A 234 36.23 -3.11 3.73
C ALA A 234 35.77 -2.07 2.71
N ASP A 235 36.51 -1.92 1.62
CA ASP A 235 36.22 -1.01 0.52
C ASP A 235 35.01 -1.55 -0.28
N VAL A 236 33.89 -1.75 0.42
CA VAL A 236 32.63 -2.19 -0.19
C VAL A 236 32.05 -0.99 -0.90
N SER A 237 32.16 -1.00 -2.22
CA SER A 237 31.56 0.03 -3.07
C SER A 237 30.04 -0.18 -3.07
N VAL A 238 29.32 0.65 -2.32
CA VAL A 238 27.85 0.61 -2.32
C VAL A 238 27.31 1.69 -3.24
N ARG A 239 26.40 1.31 -4.14
CA ARG A 239 25.77 2.21 -5.10
C ARG A 239 24.28 1.91 -5.24
N LEU A 240 23.49 2.93 -5.56
CA LEU A 240 22.07 2.82 -5.88
C LEU A 240 21.91 2.92 -7.40
N ARG A 241 21.42 1.86 -8.03
CA ARG A 241 21.10 1.82 -9.46
C ARG A 241 19.61 2.11 -9.68
N LEU A 242 19.29 3.05 -10.54
CA LEU A 242 17.93 3.35 -10.93
C LEU A 242 17.39 2.30 -11.90
N LEU A 243 16.39 1.54 -11.47
CA LEU A 243 15.69 0.56 -12.30
C LEU A 243 14.51 1.18 -13.04
N ARG A 244 13.84 2.16 -12.44
CA ARG A 244 12.67 2.85 -13.01
C ARG A 244 12.51 4.22 -12.38
N GLY A 245 12.20 5.23 -13.18
CA GLY A 245 11.92 6.57 -12.68
C GLY A 245 12.15 7.68 -13.70
N PHE A 246 12.32 8.92 -13.23
CA PHE A 246 12.57 10.09 -14.08
C PHE A 246 14.04 10.26 -14.49
N GLY A 247 14.97 9.56 -13.84
CA GLY A 247 16.38 9.55 -14.23
C GLY A 247 16.66 8.71 -15.47
N ARG A 248 17.90 8.76 -15.97
CA ARG A 248 18.35 7.85 -17.03
C ARG A 248 18.26 6.42 -16.52
N GLU A 249 17.67 5.52 -17.31
CA GLU A 249 17.64 4.09 -16.98
C GLU A 249 19.06 3.58 -16.67
N ASP A 250 19.18 2.79 -15.62
CA ASP A 250 20.46 2.26 -15.10
C ASP A 250 21.47 3.30 -14.60
N ALA A 251 21.03 4.56 -14.39
CA ALA A 251 21.85 5.54 -13.69
C ALA A 251 22.26 5.00 -12.31
N THR A 252 23.53 5.18 -11.96
CA THR A 252 24.10 4.59 -10.76
C THR A 252 24.69 5.68 -9.88
N TYR A 253 24.30 5.69 -8.61
CA TYR A 253 24.63 6.73 -7.64
C TYR A 253 25.45 6.14 -6.50
N PRO A 254 26.75 6.49 -6.35
CA PRO A 254 27.58 5.95 -5.28
C PRO A 254 27.14 6.48 -3.92
N ILE A 255 27.19 5.63 -2.89
CA ILE A 255 26.99 6.02 -1.50
C ILE A 255 28.36 6.40 -0.94
N GLY A 256 28.60 7.70 -0.78
CA GLY A 256 29.85 8.22 -0.24
C GLY A 256 30.08 7.86 1.23
N PRO A 257 31.25 8.17 1.81
CA PRO A 257 31.59 7.85 3.20
C PRO A 257 30.69 8.57 4.23
N VAL A 258 30.08 9.70 3.85
CA VAL A 258 29.13 10.46 4.69
C VAL A 258 27.70 9.87 4.56
N GLY A 259 27.47 8.98 3.60
CA GLY A 259 26.16 8.51 3.22
C GLY A 259 25.60 9.23 1.98
N LEU A 260 24.30 9.11 1.78
CA LEU A 260 23.56 9.70 0.67
C LEU A 260 22.19 10.17 1.15
N THR A 261 21.78 11.38 0.79
CA THR A 261 20.37 11.80 0.93
C THR A 261 19.70 11.85 -0.43
N LEU A 262 18.44 11.42 -0.50
CA LEU A 262 17.62 11.45 -1.70
C LEU A 262 16.33 12.20 -1.42
N GLY A 263 15.93 13.06 -2.36
CA GLY A 263 14.67 13.79 -2.28
C GLY A 263 14.37 14.57 -3.56
N ARG A 264 13.28 15.34 -3.55
CA ARG A 264 12.92 16.19 -4.68
C ARG A 264 13.91 17.34 -4.83
N GLU A 265 14.26 17.98 -3.72
CA GLU A 265 15.22 19.08 -3.63
C GLU A 265 16.08 18.96 -2.35
N GLY A 266 17.17 19.74 -2.27
CA GLY A 266 17.98 19.87 -1.04
C GLY A 266 18.69 18.60 -0.58
N SER A 267 18.83 17.62 -1.48
CA SER A 267 19.41 16.29 -1.19
C SER A 267 20.62 16.04 -2.09
N THR A 268 21.56 15.20 -1.65
CA THR A 268 22.75 14.83 -2.44
C THR A 268 22.35 14.25 -3.79
N LEU A 269 21.30 13.43 -3.82
CA LEU A 269 20.61 12.99 -5.02
C LEU A 269 19.23 13.67 -5.09
N SER A 270 19.12 14.71 -5.91
CA SER A 270 17.87 15.44 -6.12
C SER A 270 17.19 15.03 -7.43
N ILE A 271 15.91 14.68 -7.36
CA ILE A 271 15.07 14.31 -8.52
C ILE A 271 13.87 15.26 -8.56
N PRO A 272 14.02 16.48 -9.10
CA PRO A 272 12.99 17.52 -9.04
C PRO A 272 11.75 17.19 -9.89
N GLN A 273 11.87 16.27 -10.85
CA GLN A 273 10.79 15.87 -11.75
C GLN A 273 9.74 15.00 -11.07
N ASP A 274 10.05 14.36 -9.95
CA ASP A 274 9.11 13.48 -9.25
C ASP A 274 8.32 14.23 -8.18
N PRO A 275 7.04 14.57 -8.41
CA PRO A 275 6.20 15.26 -7.42
C PRO A 275 5.86 14.38 -6.21
N CYS A 276 6.09 13.06 -6.28
CA CYS A 276 5.87 12.16 -5.16
C CYS A 276 7.02 12.17 -4.15
N LEU A 277 8.12 12.86 -4.44
CA LEU A 277 9.25 12.98 -3.52
C LEU A 277 9.11 14.18 -2.57
N SER A 278 9.41 13.95 -1.29
CA SER A 278 9.64 15.01 -0.29
C SER A 278 11.05 15.59 -0.41
N SER A 279 11.27 16.78 0.15
CA SER A 279 12.57 17.47 0.16
C SER A 279 13.05 17.65 1.61
N PRO A 280 14.03 16.88 2.11
CA PRO A 280 14.51 15.56 1.63
C PRO A 280 13.50 14.43 1.88
N HIS A 281 13.70 13.24 1.29
CA HIS A 281 12.78 12.09 1.42
C HIS A 281 13.36 10.94 2.24
N LEU A 282 14.58 10.50 1.92
CA LEU A 282 15.25 9.40 2.61
C LEU A 282 16.74 9.72 2.78
N SER A 283 17.37 9.02 3.71
CA SER A 283 18.82 9.02 3.87
C SER A 283 19.36 7.60 3.99
N VAL A 284 20.53 7.37 3.41
CA VAL A 284 21.34 6.17 3.64
C VAL A 284 22.57 6.60 4.41
N ARG A 285 22.75 6.07 5.61
CA ARG A 285 23.88 6.40 6.51
C ARG A 285 24.68 5.16 6.82
N TRP A 286 25.94 5.33 7.16
CA TRP A 286 26.77 4.23 7.63
C TRP A 286 26.61 4.04 9.14
N GLN A 287 26.23 2.83 9.55
CA GLN A 287 26.16 2.42 10.94
C GLN A 287 26.83 1.05 11.09
N ASP A 288 27.82 0.94 11.97
CA ASP A 288 28.58 -0.29 12.21
C ASP A 288 29.12 -0.93 10.91
N GLY A 289 29.58 -0.09 9.98
CA GLY A 289 30.11 -0.52 8.67
C GLY A 289 29.06 -0.99 7.67
N ARG A 290 27.76 -0.77 7.94
CA ARG A 290 26.65 -1.17 7.06
C ARG A 290 25.85 0.06 6.61
N PRO A 291 25.39 0.10 5.35
CA PRO A 291 24.48 1.14 4.89
C PRO A 291 23.10 0.89 5.50
N VAL A 292 22.57 1.87 6.21
CA VAL A 292 21.26 1.86 6.86
C VAL A 292 20.38 2.89 6.18
N LEU A 293 19.25 2.43 5.66
CA LEU A 293 18.21 3.25 5.03
C LEU A 293 17.25 3.78 6.11
N GLU A 294 16.98 5.07 6.07
CA GLU A 294 16.07 5.76 6.97
C GLU A 294 15.16 6.70 6.18
N ASP A 295 13.85 6.63 6.44
CA ASP A 295 12.86 7.57 5.89
C ASP A 295 12.92 8.90 6.66
N MET A 296 13.04 10.02 5.96
CA MET A 296 13.14 11.35 6.56
C MET A 296 11.75 11.97 6.80
N GLN A 297 10.83 11.20 7.38
CA GLN A 297 9.44 11.61 7.64
C GLN A 297 8.72 12.08 6.37
N SER A 298 8.91 11.34 5.29
CA SER A 298 8.35 11.69 4.00
C SER A 298 6.83 11.55 3.97
N LEU A 299 6.17 12.37 3.15
CA LEU A 299 4.71 12.34 3.03
C LEU A 299 4.23 10.99 2.49
N ASN A 300 4.85 10.53 1.41
CA ASN A 300 4.44 9.31 0.71
C ASN A 300 5.04 8.04 1.31
N GLY A 301 6.13 8.14 2.07
CA GLY A 301 6.83 7.02 2.66
C GLY A 301 7.85 6.38 1.72
N THR A 302 8.92 5.86 2.31
CA THR A 302 9.88 4.97 1.65
C THR A 302 9.47 3.50 1.86
N PHE A 303 9.57 2.70 0.80
CA PHE A 303 9.22 1.27 0.83
C PHE A 303 10.40 0.41 0.41
N LEU A 304 10.50 -0.79 1.01
CA LEU A 304 11.51 -1.79 0.68
C LEU A 304 10.83 -3.03 0.12
N ARG A 305 11.40 -3.61 -0.94
CA ARG A 305 10.89 -4.84 -1.53
C ARG A 305 10.99 -6.03 -0.56
N VAL A 306 9.95 -6.84 -0.52
CA VAL A 306 9.94 -8.11 0.21
C VAL A 306 10.85 -9.10 -0.52
N ARG A 307 11.81 -9.69 0.20
CA ARG A 307 12.75 -10.67 -0.39
C ARG A 307 12.07 -12.00 -0.70
N GLU A 308 11.38 -12.55 0.28
CA GLU A 308 10.58 -13.77 0.15
C GLU A 308 9.29 -13.62 0.96
N ARG A 309 9.46 -13.34 2.26
CA ARG A 309 8.35 -13.13 3.20
C ARG A 309 8.61 -11.96 4.12
N ALA A 310 7.56 -11.28 4.56
CA ALA A 310 7.64 -10.21 5.56
C ALA A 310 6.43 -10.25 6.49
N ASP A 311 6.63 -9.92 7.76
CA ASP A 311 5.53 -9.84 8.73
C ASP A 311 4.88 -8.45 8.69
N LEU A 312 3.57 -8.43 8.52
CA LEU A 312 2.74 -7.24 8.56
C LEU A 312 2.03 -7.13 9.91
N ARG A 313 2.24 -5.98 10.57
CA ARG A 313 1.44 -5.58 11.74
C ARG A 313 0.34 -4.62 11.30
N GLN A 314 -0.70 -4.50 12.11
CA GLN A 314 -1.73 -3.47 11.91
C GLN A 314 -1.09 -2.08 11.71
N GLY A 315 -1.66 -1.31 10.79
CA GLY A 315 -1.13 -0.03 10.32
C GLY A 315 -0.02 -0.14 9.26
N ALA A 316 0.55 -1.33 9.02
CA ALA A 316 1.55 -1.51 7.97
C ALA A 316 0.96 -1.24 6.59
N GLU A 317 1.76 -0.63 5.72
CA GLU A 317 1.40 -0.34 4.35
C GLU A 317 2.27 -1.15 3.41
N PHE A 318 1.69 -1.59 2.30
CA PHE A 318 2.40 -2.25 1.23
C PHE A 318 1.86 -1.82 -0.13
N ILE A 319 2.70 -1.98 -1.16
CA ILE A 319 2.41 -1.67 -2.55
C ILE A 319 2.66 -2.94 -3.38
N CYS A 320 1.76 -3.19 -4.32
CA CYS A 320 1.86 -4.25 -5.31
C CYS A 320 1.20 -3.76 -6.61
N GLY A 321 1.93 -3.81 -7.73
CA GLY A 321 1.49 -3.15 -8.96
C GLY A 321 1.25 -1.65 -8.75
N ALA A 322 0.11 -1.13 -9.22
CA ALA A 322 -0.34 0.24 -8.93
C ALA A 322 -1.17 0.36 -7.62
N GLN A 323 -1.41 -0.76 -6.93
CA GLN A 323 -2.25 -0.79 -5.73
C GLN A 323 -1.43 -0.54 -4.47
N ARG A 324 -1.94 0.33 -3.60
CA ARG A 324 -1.42 0.55 -2.24
C ARG A 324 -2.46 0.13 -1.21
N PHE A 325 -2.02 -0.58 -0.19
CA PHE A 325 -2.89 -1.06 0.88
C PHE A 325 -2.34 -0.70 2.25
N ARG A 326 -3.24 -0.52 3.20
CA ARG A 326 -2.95 -0.50 4.64
C ARG A 326 -3.64 -1.67 5.31
N LEU A 327 -2.90 -2.46 6.08
CA LEU A 327 -3.46 -3.48 6.95
C LEU A 327 -4.17 -2.78 8.12
N ILE A 328 -5.50 -2.72 8.11
CA ILE A 328 -6.26 -2.02 9.16
C ILE A 328 -6.73 -2.94 10.28
N GLY A 329 -6.71 -4.26 10.07
CA GLY A 329 -7.07 -5.20 11.12
C GLY A 329 -6.75 -6.65 10.76
N LEU A 330 -6.40 -7.41 11.80
CA LEU A 330 -6.47 -8.86 11.83
C LEU A 330 -7.59 -9.20 12.80
N GLY A 331 -8.62 -9.88 12.33
CA GLY A 331 -9.76 -10.27 13.14
C GLY A 331 -9.72 -11.75 13.49
N GLY A 332 -10.10 -12.05 14.73
CA GLY A 332 -10.38 -13.42 15.19
C GLY A 332 -11.67 -13.97 14.59
N PRO A 333 -11.97 -15.28 14.77
CA PRO A 333 -13.33 -15.77 14.58
C PRO A 333 -14.26 -14.83 15.33
N THR A 334 -15.23 -14.25 14.64
CA THR A 334 -16.17 -13.31 15.25
C THR A 334 -16.85 -14.03 16.40
N SER A 335 -16.55 -13.60 17.63
CA SER A 335 -17.30 -14.02 18.80
C SER A 335 -18.66 -13.34 18.67
N ASP A 336 -19.67 -14.10 18.23
CA ASP A 336 -21.04 -13.65 18.28
C ASP A 336 -21.36 -13.27 19.74
N VAL A 337 -21.42 -11.98 20.02
CA VAL A 337 -22.40 -11.48 20.98
C VAL A 337 -23.64 -11.18 20.16
N ARG A 338 -24.28 -12.22 19.63
CA ARG A 338 -25.66 -12.06 19.17
C ARG A 338 -26.43 -11.66 20.41
N THR A 339 -26.99 -10.45 20.42
CA THR A 339 -28.07 -10.13 21.33
C THR A 339 -29.06 -11.27 21.22
N ARG A 340 -29.35 -11.97 22.33
CA ARG A 340 -30.32 -13.06 22.30
C ARG A 340 -31.57 -12.50 21.61
N PRO A 341 -32.05 -13.12 20.52
CA PRO A 341 -33.31 -12.68 19.94
C PRO A 341 -34.35 -12.67 21.06
N SER A 342 -35.05 -11.55 21.24
CA SER A 342 -36.27 -11.55 22.04
C SER A 342 -37.29 -12.47 21.36
N SER A 343 -38.32 -12.91 22.08
CA SER A 343 -39.34 -13.82 21.53
C SER A 343 -39.97 -13.34 20.21
N ASP A 344 -39.95 -12.01 19.96
CA ASP A 344 -40.51 -11.37 18.77
C ASP A 344 -39.51 -11.02 17.66
N THR A 345 -38.20 -11.17 17.88
CA THR A 345 -37.19 -10.80 16.86
C THR A 345 -36.48 -12.03 16.32
N ARG A 346 -36.70 -12.38 15.06
CA ARG A 346 -35.90 -13.42 14.39
C ARG A 346 -34.53 -12.87 14.03
N ALA A 347 -33.47 -13.53 14.50
CA ALA A 347 -32.12 -13.20 14.06
C ALA A 347 -31.92 -13.65 12.61
N TYR A 348 -31.88 -12.70 11.68
CA TYR A 348 -31.41 -12.96 10.32
C TYR A 348 -29.88 -12.87 10.29
N GLY A 349 -29.21 -13.92 9.84
CA GLY A 349 -27.76 -13.95 9.70
C GLY A 349 -27.26 -15.21 9.00
N GLY A 350 -26.16 -15.10 8.27
CA GLY A 350 -25.47 -16.23 7.66
C GLY A 350 -24.58 -17.00 8.64
N PRO A 351 -24.06 -18.19 8.26
CA PRO A 351 -23.06 -18.89 9.03
C PRO A 351 -21.84 -17.99 9.26
N VAL A 352 -21.39 -17.92 10.51
CA VAL A 352 -20.28 -17.06 10.90
C VAL A 352 -18.97 -17.75 10.56
N PRO A 353 -18.06 -17.10 9.80
CA PRO A 353 -16.73 -17.64 9.59
C PRO A 353 -16.00 -17.73 10.94
N ARG A 354 -15.77 -18.94 11.44
CA ARG A 354 -14.88 -19.20 12.58
C ARG A 354 -13.39 -19.12 12.20
N GLN A 355 -13.09 -18.35 11.16
CA GLN A 355 -11.75 -18.23 10.61
C GLN A 355 -11.21 -16.84 10.90
N LEU A 356 -9.89 -16.75 11.00
CA LEU A 356 -9.23 -15.45 11.01
C LEU A 356 -9.52 -14.74 9.69
N PHE A 357 -9.67 -13.42 9.76
CA PHE A 357 -9.84 -12.57 8.60
C PHE A 357 -8.84 -11.42 8.60
N VAL A 358 -8.51 -10.96 7.40
CA VAL A 358 -7.71 -9.77 7.17
C VAL A 358 -8.60 -8.64 6.66
N ALA A 359 -8.37 -7.44 7.19
CA ALA A 359 -9.01 -6.21 6.74
C ALA A 359 -7.96 -5.29 6.12
N LEU A 360 -8.10 -5.02 4.82
CA LEU A 360 -7.21 -4.16 4.05
C LEU A 360 -7.96 -2.89 3.62
N ARG A 361 -7.36 -1.73 3.85
CA ARG A 361 -7.83 -0.47 3.26
C ARG A 361 -7.02 -0.21 1.99
N GLN A 362 -7.68 -0.08 0.85
CA GLN A 362 -7.02 0.40 -0.35
C GLN A 362 -6.75 1.91 -0.21
N LEU A 363 -5.56 2.35 -0.60
CA LEU A 363 -5.16 3.76 -0.61
C LEU A 363 -4.99 4.19 -2.07
N HIS A 364 -5.66 5.27 -2.44
CA HIS A 364 -5.60 5.86 -3.77
C HIS A 364 -4.81 7.16 -3.74
N ARG A 365 -4.20 7.49 -4.88
CA ARG A 365 -3.65 8.81 -5.13
C ARG A 365 -4.71 9.64 -5.83
N ALA A 366 -5.09 10.77 -5.24
CA ALA A 366 -5.92 11.76 -5.91
C ALA A 366 -5.11 12.49 -6.99
N PRO A 367 -5.77 13.12 -7.98
CA PRO A 367 -5.09 13.90 -9.03
C PRO A 367 -4.21 15.02 -8.49
N ASP A 368 -4.55 15.59 -7.33
CA ASP A 368 -3.78 16.62 -6.62
C ASP A 368 -2.59 16.05 -5.83
N GLY A 369 -2.34 14.74 -5.92
CA GLY A 369 -1.30 14.03 -5.19
C GLY A 369 -1.64 13.66 -3.75
N SER A 370 -2.82 14.06 -3.24
CA SER A 370 -3.25 13.71 -1.89
C SER A 370 -3.65 12.23 -1.78
N GLY A 371 -3.44 11.65 -0.59
CA GLY A 371 -3.87 10.28 -0.31
C GLY A 371 -5.38 10.22 -0.04
N ARG A 372 -6.11 9.42 -0.81
CA ARG A 372 -7.53 9.11 -0.58
C ARG A 372 -7.69 7.70 -0.04
N GLN A 373 -8.56 7.54 0.95
CA GLN A 373 -8.93 6.23 1.45
C GLN A 373 -10.00 5.62 0.55
N GLY A 374 -9.70 4.46 -0.05
CA GLY A 374 -10.61 3.68 -0.87
C GLY A 374 -11.41 2.67 -0.04
N MET A 375 -11.82 1.56 -0.66
CA MET A 375 -12.65 0.55 0.00
C MET A 375 -11.92 -0.22 1.11
N VAL A 376 -12.68 -0.81 2.02
CA VAL A 376 -12.20 -1.89 2.90
C VAL A 376 -12.48 -3.24 2.27
N ILE A 377 -11.45 -4.06 2.14
CA ILE A 377 -11.54 -5.41 1.65
C ILE A 377 -11.39 -6.36 2.84
N LEU A 378 -12.42 -7.16 3.07
CA LEU A 378 -12.41 -8.25 4.05
C LEU A 378 -12.25 -9.58 3.32
N ARG A 379 -11.31 -10.41 3.79
CA ARG A 379 -11.12 -11.78 3.31
C ARG A 379 -10.78 -12.71 4.47
N CYS A 380 -11.39 -13.90 4.44
CA CYS A 380 -11.14 -14.97 5.41
C CYS A 380 -10.21 -16.02 4.82
N GLY A 381 -9.52 -16.77 5.68
CA GLY A 381 -8.75 -17.96 5.32
C GLY A 381 -7.44 -18.03 6.08
N PRO A 382 -6.68 -19.13 5.97
CA PRO A 382 -5.27 -19.12 6.36
C PRO A 382 -4.40 -18.44 5.29
N VAL A 383 -4.84 -18.40 4.03
CA VAL A 383 -4.13 -17.76 2.91
C VAL A 383 -5.12 -16.95 2.05
N VAL A 384 -4.81 -15.69 1.77
CA VAL A 384 -5.57 -14.81 0.89
C VAL A 384 -4.67 -14.39 -0.27
N THR A 385 -5.06 -14.75 -1.50
CA THR A 385 -4.31 -14.40 -2.72
C THR A 385 -4.75 -13.04 -3.26
N LEU A 386 -3.81 -12.26 -3.77
CA LEU A 386 -4.07 -10.98 -4.45
C LEU A 386 -3.29 -10.91 -5.76
N GLY A 387 -3.94 -10.45 -6.81
CA GLY A 387 -3.31 -10.27 -8.12
C GLY A 387 -4.24 -9.67 -9.15
N GLN A 388 -3.88 -9.81 -10.41
CA GLN A 388 -4.67 -9.29 -11.53
C GLN A 388 -5.95 -10.12 -11.75
N ARG A 389 -5.88 -11.45 -11.61
CA ARG A 389 -7.00 -12.38 -11.89
C ARG A 389 -6.85 -13.72 -11.17
N GLY A 390 -7.95 -14.45 -10.98
CA GLY A 390 -7.93 -15.79 -10.37
C GLY A 390 -7.49 -15.82 -8.90
N CYS A 391 -7.52 -14.67 -8.23
CA CYS A 391 -7.16 -14.50 -6.83
C CYS A 391 -8.39 -14.27 -5.96
N ALA A 392 -8.21 -14.35 -4.63
CA ALA A 392 -9.24 -13.94 -3.70
C ALA A 392 -9.52 -12.44 -3.90
N ILE A 393 -8.51 -11.60 -4.11
CA ILE A 393 -8.64 -10.16 -4.41
C ILE A 393 -8.08 -9.90 -5.81
N ASN A 394 -8.89 -9.35 -6.72
CA ASN A 394 -8.52 -9.14 -8.12
C ASN A 394 -8.58 -7.67 -8.52
N PHE A 395 -7.60 -7.24 -9.31
CA PHE A 395 -7.58 -5.93 -9.98
C PHE A 395 -7.23 -6.13 -11.46
N PRO A 396 -8.22 -6.46 -12.31
CA PRO A 396 -7.96 -6.82 -13.71
C PRO A 396 -7.38 -5.67 -14.54
N ASP A 397 -7.70 -4.42 -14.17
CA ASP A 397 -7.27 -3.22 -14.88
C ASP A 397 -5.84 -2.75 -14.50
N ASP A 398 -5.17 -3.44 -13.59
CA ASP A 398 -3.80 -3.11 -13.19
C ASP A 398 -2.79 -3.97 -13.97
N PRO A 399 -2.08 -3.40 -14.97
CA PRO A 399 -1.13 -4.14 -15.78
C PRO A 399 0.19 -4.45 -15.05
N LEU A 400 0.45 -3.79 -13.91
CA LEU A 400 1.68 -3.98 -13.13
C LEU A 400 1.56 -5.17 -12.16
N LEU A 401 0.34 -5.68 -11.95
CA LEU A 401 0.10 -6.90 -11.19
C LEU A 401 0.33 -8.15 -12.04
N SER A 402 0.95 -9.15 -11.42
CA SER A 402 0.96 -10.52 -11.96
C SER A 402 -0.41 -11.16 -11.75
N PRO A 403 -0.82 -12.19 -12.53
CA PRO A 403 -2.08 -12.89 -12.32
C PRO A 403 -2.32 -13.27 -10.86
N ARG A 404 -1.32 -13.90 -10.24
CA ARG A 404 -1.20 -14.08 -8.79
C ARG A 404 0.07 -13.36 -8.35
N HIS A 405 -0.08 -12.22 -7.69
CA HIS A 405 1.05 -11.33 -7.40
C HIS A 405 1.58 -11.52 -5.97
N LEU A 406 0.70 -11.76 -5.00
CA LEU A 406 1.11 -12.01 -3.62
C LEU A 406 0.14 -12.92 -2.87
N GLU A 407 0.61 -13.39 -1.72
CA GLU A 407 -0.19 -14.14 -0.75
C GLU A 407 -0.09 -13.52 0.64
N LEU A 408 -1.23 -13.43 1.31
CA LEU A 408 -1.32 -13.07 2.72
C LEU A 408 -1.61 -14.32 3.54
N HIS A 409 -0.64 -14.76 4.33
CA HIS A 409 -0.76 -15.86 5.27
C HIS A 409 -1.25 -15.33 6.61
N ILE A 410 -2.48 -15.67 6.96
CA ILE A 410 -3.17 -15.20 8.17
C ILE A 410 -2.91 -16.21 9.30
N ARG A 411 -2.21 -15.77 10.34
CA ARG A 411 -1.89 -16.57 11.53
C ARG A 411 -2.39 -15.85 12.78
N ALA A 412 -2.54 -16.59 13.89
CA ALA A 412 -2.92 -15.98 15.17
C ALA A 412 -1.91 -14.91 15.63
N ALA A 413 -0.63 -15.09 15.31
CA ALA A 413 0.44 -14.16 15.66
C ALA A 413 0.51 -12.91 14.77
N GLY A 414 -0.16 -12.88 13.61
CA GLY A 414 -0.05 -11.80 12.65
C GLY A 414 -0.33 -12.22 11.21
N VAL A 415 -0.13 -11.28 10.30
CA VAL A 415 -0.23 -11.53 8.85
C VAL A 415 1.17 -11.56 8.27
N GLN A 416 1.48 -12.58 7.48
CA GLN A 416 2.73 -12.64 6.74
C GLN A 416 2.43 -12.46 5.26
N ILE A 417 3.16 -11.56 4.59
CA ILE A 417 3.05 -11.35 3.14
C ILE A 417 4.16 -12.12 2.43
N GLU A 418 3.83 -12.75 1.32
CA GLU A 418 4.75 -13.49 0.47
C GLU A 418 4.64 -12.97 -0.97
N ASP A 419 5.77 -12.57 -1.55
CA ASP A 419 5.84 -12.11 -2.94
C ASP A 419 5.78 -13.33 -3.88
N LYS A 420 4.81 -13.34 -4.80
CA LYS A 420 4.64 -14.35 -5.85
C LYS A 420 4.74 -13.74 -7.26
N SER A 421 5.15 -12.47 -7.34
CA SER A 421 5.23 -11.74 -8.59
C SER A 421 6.40 -12.21 -9.45
N ALA A 422 6.22 -12.13 -10.77
CA ALA A 422 7.27 -12.48 -11.74
C ALA A 422 8.28 -11.33 -11.96
N GLY A 423 8.40 -10.38 -11.02
CA GLY A 423 9.41 -9.33 -11.09
C GLY A 423 8.97 -7.96 -10.57
N SER A 424 7.69 -7.59 -10.68
CA SER A 424 7.23 -6.25 -10.24
C SER A 424 7.33 -6.03 -8.74
N GLY A 425 7.30 -7.09 -7.94
CA GLY A 425 7.62 -7.07 -6.53
C GLY A 425 6.51 -6.55 -5.62
N VAL A 426 6.57 -6.98 -4.36
CA VAL A 426 5.78 -6.40 -3.27
C VAL A 426 6.67 -5.52 -2.42
N PHE A 427 6.27 -4.29 -2.15
CA PHE A 427 7.03 -3.32 -1.36
C PHE A 427 6.33 -3.00 -0.05
N VAL A 428 7.03 -3.03 1.08
CA VAL A 428 6.47 -2.73 2.41
C VAL A 428 7.07 -1.43 2.94
N ARG A 429 6.23 -0.57 3.50
CA ARG A 429 6.67 0.74 4.04
C ARG A 429 7.61 0.54 5.22
N LEU A 430 8.70 1.31 5.25
CA LEU A 430 9.62 1.32 6.38
C LEU A 430 8.92 1.81 7.66
N LYS A 431 9.31 1.22 8.79
CA LYS A 431 8.87 1.64 10.14
C LYS A 431 9.95 2.34 10.94
N GLY A 432 11.20 2.24 10.47
CA GLY A 432 12.37 2.79 11.11
C GLY A 432 13.62 2.47 10.28
N PRO A 433 14.81 2.78 10.81
CA PRO A 433 16.07 2.51 10.14
C PRO A 433 16.22 1.02 9.82
N GLN A 434 16.59 0.70 8.58
CA GLN A 434 16.71 -0.66 8.09
C GLN A 434 18.06 -0.88 7.41
N PRO A 435 18.86 -1.89 7.81
CA PRO A 435 20.09 -2.20 7.12
C PRO A 435 19.81 -2.70 5.71
N LEU A 436 20.50 -2.13 4.73
CA LEU A 436 20.43 -2.55 3.33
C LEU A 436 21.35 -3.74 3.09
N LEU A 437 20.90 -4.65 2.23
CA LEU A 437 21.71 -5.73 1.67
C LEU A 437 21.87 -5.55 0.16
N ASN A 438 22.85 -6.24 -0.41
CA ASN A 438 23.05 -6.29 -1.85
C ASN A 438 21.79 -6.86 -2.54
N GLY A 439 21.34 -6.21 -3.61
CA GLY A 439 20.15 -6.58 -4.37
C GLY A 439 18.83 -6.08 -3.79
N ASP A 440 18.82 -5.42 -2.62
CA ASP A 440 17.60 -4.82 -2.09
C ASP A 440 17.05 -3.75 -3.05
N GLU A 441 15.73 -3.68 -3.18
CA GLU A 441 15.05 -2.68 -4.01
C GLU A 441 14.22 -1.73 -3.15
N ILE A 442 14.41 -0.44 -3.38
CA ILE A 442 13.81 0.66 -2.64
C ILE A 442 12.84 1.36 -3.59
N LEU A 443 11.58 1.45 -3.19
CA LEU A 443 10.57 2.25 -3.88
C LEU A 443 10.40 3.57 -3.10
N VAL A 444 10.65 4.68 -3.79
CA VAL A 444 10.59 6.03 -3.22
C VAL A 444 9.97 6.99 -4.24
N GLY A 445 8.82 7.57 -3.88
CA GLY A 445 8.03 8.31 -4.88
C GLY A 445 7.61 7.41 -6.04
N SER A 446 8.06 7.76 -7.24
CA SER A 446 7.88 7.02 -8.50
C SER A 446 9.14 6.23 -8.89
N GLU A 447 10.22 6.34 -8.11
CA GLU A 447 11.53 5.78 -8.39
C GLU A 447 11.69 4.38 -7.75
N VAL A 448 12.29 3.45 -8.49
CA VAL A 448 12.73 2.15 -7.98
C VAL A 448 14.25 2.08 -8.11
N LEU A 449 14.94 1.97 -6.97
CA LEU A 449 16.39 1.93 -6.86
C LEU A 449 16.83 0.57 -6.34
N ARG A 450 17.80 -0.07 -6.99
CA ARG A 450 18.44 -1.30 -6.50
C ARG A 450 19.78 -0.99 -5.84
N VAL A 451 20.02 -1.61 -4.70
CA VAL A 451 21.30 -1.55 -4.00
C VAL A 451 22.26 -2.53 -4.67
N GLU A 452 23.41 -2.05 -5.10
CA GLU A 452 24.52 -2.87 -5.58
C GLU A 452 25.72 -2.66 -4.64
N MET A 453 26.24 -3.77 -4.10
CA MET A 453 27.43 -3.79 -3.24
C MET A 453 28.49 -4.65 -3.93
N GLY A 454 29.70 -4.10 -4.09
CA GLY A 454 30.81 -4.77 -4.78
C GLY A 454 32.14 -4.53 -4.13
#